data_AF-A0A928DHX7-F1
#
_entry.id   AF-A0A928DHX7-F1
#
_cell.length_a   1.000
_cell.length_b   1.000
_cell.length_c   1.000
_cell.angle_alpha   90.00
_cell.angle_beta   90.00
_cell.angle_gamma   90.00
#
_symmetry.space_group_name_H-M   'P 1'
#
loop_
_entity.id
_entity.type
_entity.pdbx_description
1 polymer ?
#
loop_
_entity_poly.entity_id
_entity_poly.type
_entity_poly.pdbx_seq_one_letter_code
_entity_poly.pdbx_strand_id
1 'polypeptide(L)'
;MKKTILTTSILTLLAGSIYADWQYSNGKGDGYSYDSNGIYTDSRGYGAIGIEGSHTVIQDVDYSNKSYVVNATTSSNSDFVNTKMALSGEYQDAVFGIYNSTVKDSNFSGSSFTGTSIYDQHAMYVSASASLENVNFSNSLFSSKVMSNINSGFTAVGTLKDINFSNSTFESFGSFCENISFRGNVENINLSGITSKGFKEATDSFIDHFGEDIKDATSSSIGFYANAKNINLNNSKHNALKGIAIWSGSNVENLTAQNAEFKNVDMGSDKIVYGSGTLKNADFRGATLTAFGSEEAVAITAENISDYSTLKNVMLSDGTIFSTKEIWSTENAGLILAEGETFTVSKYESPVATFSTEGNDISAKLTVDSTLNGGTIVLEDGALLEISEGVTLTLSDTVEFVVADGVSDVSEVLSLGENSTIVMAGYTDAEASNAFANLFKSEDGSSLEFTTPESFVIKGSEVPEPSTYAIIFGAIALGFVAYRRRK
;
A
#
# COMPACT_ATOMS: atom_id res chain seq x y z
N MET A 1 -11.58 61.72 -36.65
CA MET A 1 -11.90 61.74 -35.20
C MET A 1 -11.29 60.50 -34.54
N LYS A 2 -10.14 60.66 -33.88
CA LYS A 2 -9.55 59.64 -33.01
C LYS A 2 -10.14 59.87 -31.61
N LYS A 3 -10.89 58.90 -31.08
CA LYS A 3 -11.31 58.89 -29.67
C LYS A 3 -10.28 58.08 -28.89
N THR A 4 -9.37 58.79 -28.24
CA THR A 4 -8.52 58.25 -27.19
C THR A 4 -9.39 58.03 -25.96
N ILE A 5 -9.60 56.78 -25.55
CA ILE A 5 -10.16 56.47 -24.23
C ILE A 5 -8.95 56.23 -23.31
N LEU A 6 -8.73 57.20 -22.42
CA LEU A 6 -7.83 57.09 -21.28
C LEU A 6 -8.57 56.26 -20.23
N THR A 7 -8.10 55.04 -19.94
CA THR A 7 -8.55 54.30 -18.75
C THR A 7 -7.36 54.19 -17.82
N THR A 8 -7.23 55.18 -16.94
CA THR A 8 -6.36 55.13 -15.78
C THR A 8 -7.11 54.37 -14.69
N SER A 9 -6.79 53.09 -14.51
CA SER A 9 -7.22 52.33 -13.34
C SER A 9 -6.05 52.27 -12.36
N ILE A 10 -6.09 53.12 -11.34
CA ILE A 10 -5.27 52.98 -10.13
C ILE A 10 -5.81 51.75 -9.40
N LEU A 11 -5.08 50.63 -9.43
CA LEU A 11 -5.38 49.47 -8.59
C LEU A 11 -4.59 49.60 -7.30
N THR A 12 -5.28 49.96 -6.22
CA THR A 12 -4.73 49.95 -4.86
C THR A 12 -4.59 48.50 -4.42
N LEU A 13 -3.37 48.06 -4.11
CA LEU A 13 -3.12 46.80 -3.40
C LEU A 13 -3.81 46.86 -2.03
N LEU A 14 -4.89 46.12 -1.88
CA LEU A 14 -5.40 45.66 -0.60
C LEU A 14 -5.66 44.17 -0.75
N ALA A 15 -5.06 43.38 0.12
CA ALA A 15 -5.21 41.94 0.20
C ALA A 15 -6.70 41.57 0.23
N GLY A 16 -7.18 41.03 -0.88
CA GLY A 16 -8.55 40.59 -1.06
C GLY A 16 -8.59 39.69 -2.28
N SER A 17 -8.89 38.42 -2.05
CA SER A 17 -9.09 37.38 -3.06
C SER A 17 -10.02 37.92 -4.16
N ILE A 18 -9.52 37.96 -5.40
CA ILE A 18 -10.30 38.40 -6.54
C ILE A 18 -11.22 37.23 -6.93
N TYR A 19 -12.46 37.25 -6.44
CA TYR A 19 -13.53 36.43 -7.02
C TYR A 19 -13.91 37.04 -8.37
N ALA A 20 -13.51 36.36 -9.44
CA ALA A 20 -13.93 36.70 -10.79
C ALA A 20 -14.86 35.60 -11.31
N ASP A 21 -16.16 35.74 -11.03
CA ASP A 21 -17.19 34.88 -11.61
C ASP A 21 -17.50 35.37 -13.03
N TRP A 22 -16.81 34.81 -14.03
CA TRP A 22 -17.03 35.12 -15.44
C TRP A 22 -18.01 34.11 -16.05
N GLN A 23 -19.29 34.45 -16.08
CA GLN A 23 -20.27 33.73 -16.89
C GLN A 23 -20.06 34.04 -18.38
N TYR A 24 -19.45 33.10 -19.12
CA TYR A 24 -19.38 33.17 -20.59
C TYR A 24 -20.35 32.20 -21.26
N SER A 25 -21.27 32.76 -22.05
CA SER A 25 -22.28 32.03 -22.82
C SER A 25 -21.73 31.51 -24.15
N ASN A 26 -21.91 30.21 -24.39
CA ASN A 26 -22.05 29.51 -25.66
C ASN A 26 -21.38 30.11 -26.91
N GLY A 27 -20.15 29.66 -27.19
CA GLY A 27 -19.50 29.69 -28.49
C GLY A 27 -18.40 28.63 -28.51
N LYS A 28 -18.19 27.95 -29.65
CA LYS A 28 -17.15 26.93 -29.84
C LYS A 28 -15.82 27.43 -29.26
N GLY A 29 -15.22 26.63 -28.37
CA GLY A 29 -14.19 27.08 -27.45
C GLY A 29 -12.90 27.53 -28.12
N ASP A 30 -12.66 28.83 -28.06
CA ASP A 30 -11.32 29.40 -28.16
C ASP A 30 -10.67 29.27 -26.76
N GLY A 31 -9.61 28.49 -26.66
CA GLY A 31 -8.78 28.42 -25.44
C GLY A 31 -7.98 29.70 -25.30
N TYR A 32 -7.99 30.31 -24.11
CA TYR A 32 -7.20 31.50 -23.81
C TYR A 32 -6.15 31.12 -22.77
N SER A 33 -4.87 31.33 -23.10
CA SER A 33 -3.78 31.26 -22.12
C SER A 33 -3.50 32.66 -21.55
N TYR A 34 -3.19 32.72 -20.25
CA TYR A 34 -2.81 33.95 -19.56
C TYR A 34 -1.33 33.88 -19.18
N ASP A 35 -0.56 34.87 -19.62
CA ASP A 35 0.75 35.18 -19.06
C ASP A 35 0.76 36.60 -18.46
N SER A 36 1.88 37.00 -17.86
CA SER A 36 2.08 38.35 -17.32
C SER A 36 1.97 39.50 -18.36
N ASN A 37 1.84 39.18 -19.66
CA ASN A 37 1.82 40.13 -20.77
C ASN A 37 0.46 40.21 -21.49
N GLY A 38 -0.50 39.32 -21.20
CA GLY A 38 -1.87 39.41 -21.68
C GLY A 38 -2.43 38.11 -22.27
N ILE A 39 -3.61 38.22 -22.90
CA ILE A 39 -4.36 37.09 -23.45
C ILE A 39 -3.82 36.71 -24.84
N TYR A 40 -3.37 35.47 -25.00
CA TYR A 40 -3.06 34.88 -26.32
C TYR A 40 -4.13 33.88 -26.74
N THR A 41 -4.63 34.03 -27.97
CA THR A 41 -5.45 33.02 -28.65
C THR A 41 -4.53 32.09 -29.45
N ASP A 42 -4.36 30.83 -29.02
CA ASP A 42 -3.78 29.81 -29.89
C ASP A 42 -4.87 29.34 -30.88
N SER A 43 -4.57 29.47 -32.18
CA SER A 43 -5.43 29.05 -33.30
C SER A 43 -5.64 27.53 -33.40
N ARG A 44 -4.98 26.73 -32.57
CA ARG A 44 -5.26 25.29 -32.47
C ARG A 44 -6.20 25.08 -31.28
N GLY A 45 -7.46 24.78 -31.57
CA GLY A 45 -8.57 24.68 -30.61
C GLY A 45 -8.37 23.63 -29.52
N TYR A 46 -7.47 23.93 -28.58
CA TYR A 46 -7.23 23.19 -27.37
C TYR A 46 -7.63 24.10 -26.21
N GLY A 47 -8.68 23.71 -25.48
CA GLY A 47 -8.86 24.27 -24.14
C GLY A 47 -7.61 23.91 -23.34
N ALA A 48 -7.02 24.86 -22.64
CA ALA A 48 -5.94 24.62 -21.70
C ALA A 48 -6.23 25.52 -20.51
N ILE A 49 -6.21 24.97 -19.30
CA ILE A 49 -6.00 25.77 -18.10
C ILE A 49 -4.49 25.75 -17.89
N GLY A 50 -3.79 26.56 -18.69
CA GLY A 50 -2.40 26.90 -18.42
C GLY A 50 -2.39 28.08 -17.48
N ILE A 51 -1.92 27.87 -16.23
CA ILE A 51 -1.59 28.97 -15.34
C ILE A 51 -0.07 29.01 -15.26
N GLU A 52 0.52 29.88 -16.08
CA GLU A 52 1.94 30.22 -16.01
C GLU A 52 2.07 31.58 -15.31
N GLY A 53 2.67 31.62 -14.12
CA GLY A 53 2.91 32.88 -13.42
C GLY A 53 3.00 32.81 -11.90
N SER A 54 2.74 33.95 -11.25
CA SER A 54 2.69 34.09 -9.79
C SER A 54 1.68 33.13 -9.17
N HIS A 55 2.03 32.58 -8.01
CA HIS A 55 1.23 31.60 -7.27
C HIS A 55 -0.27 31.93 -7.27
N THR A 56 -1.07 31.09 -7.92
CA THR A 56 -2.52 31.31 -8.10
C THR A 56 -3.29 30.23 -7.34
N VAL A 57 -4.29 30.62 -6.56
CA VAL A 57 -5.17 29.68 -5.86
C VAL A 57 -6.50 29.59 -6.62
N ILE A 58 -6.79 28.41 -7.17
CA ILE A 58 -8.11 28.07 -7.71
C ILE A 58 -8.90 27.42 -6.58
N GLN A 59 -9.97 28.09 -6.13
CA GLN A 59 -10.78 27.62 -5.01
C GLN A 59 -12.27 27.58 -5.36
N ASP A 60 -12.96 26.53 -4.90
CA ASP A 60 -14.43 26.36 -5.00
C ASP A 60 -14.96 26.36 -6.45
N VAL A 61 -14.16 25.86 -7.40
CA VAL A 61 -14.55 25.83 -8.83
C VAL A 61 -15.08 24.45 -9.23
N ASP A 62 -16.23 24.44 -9.90
CA ASP A 62 -16.83 23.23 -10.47
C ASP A 62 -16.76 23.23 -12.01
N TYR A 63 -15.83 22.45 -12.55
CA TYR A 63 -15.66 22.22 -13.98
C TYR A 63 -16.35 20.93 -14.47
N SER A 64 -17.11 20.22 -13.64
CA SER A 64 -17.70 18.91 -13.97
C SER A 64 -18.71 18.93 -15.13
N ASN A 65 -19.39 20.06 -15.34
CA ASN A 65 -20.43 20.21 -16.38
C ASN A 65 -19.88 20.57 -17.77
N LYS A 66 -18.56 20.55 -17.95
CA LYS A 66 -17.93 20.99 -19.20
C LYS A 66 -16.88 19.98 -19.62
N SER A 67 -16.99 19.47 -20.85
CA SER A 67 -15.92 18.71 -21.49
C SER A 67 -14.78 19.67 -21.84
N TYR A 68 -13.91 19.92 -20.87
CA TYR A 68 -12.67 20.62 -21.14
C TYR A 68 -11.66 19.63 -21.70
N VAL A 69 -11.23 19.88 -22.93
CA VAL A 69 -9.86 19.56 -23.32
C VAL A 69 -9.01 20.47 -22.43
N VAL A 70 -8.09 19.92 -21.64
CA VAL A 70 -7.06 20.70 -20.95
C VAL A 70 -5.73 20.24 -21.57
N ASN A 71 -5.17 21.04 -22.46
CA ASN A 71 -3.78 20.88 -22.90
C ASN A 71 -2.91 21.31 -21.72
N ALA A 72 -2.63 20.38 -20.82
CA ALA A 72 -1.93 20.65 -19.57
C ALA A 72 -0.42 20.70 -19.81
N THR A 73 0.07 21.69 -20.55
CA THR A 73 1.46 22.11 -20.36
C THR A 73 1.49 22.98 -19.10
N THR A 74 1.86 22.33 -17.99
CA THR A 74 2.31 22.90 -16.71
C THR A 74 1.38 23.89 -16.00
N SER A 75 0.62 23.39 -15.01
CA SER A 75 0.27 24.23 -13.84
C SER A 75 1.52 24.35 -12.98
N SER A 76 2.36 25.34 -13.28
CA SER A 76 3.49 25.67 -12.41
C SER A 76 3.02 26.73 -11.43
N ASN A 77 3.09 26.42 -10.13
CA ASN A 77 2.69 27.31 -9.03
C ASN A 77 1.19 27.63 -8.95
N SER A 78 0.29 26.63 -9.03
CA SER A 78 -1.14 26.85 -8.80
C SER A 78 -1.74 25.86 -7.82
N ASP A 79 -2.33 26.36 -6.74
CA ASP A 79 -3.01 25.52 -5.77
C ASP A 79 -4.47 25.33 -6.17
N PHE A 80 -4.96 24.09 -6.05
CA PHE A 80 -6.36 23.75 -6.29
C PHE A 80 -6.97 23.32 -4.97
N VAL A 81 -7.99 24.05 -4.50
CA VAL A 81 -8.66 23.76 -3.23
C VAL A 81 -10.15 23.60 -3.47
N ASN A 82 -10.76 22.50 -3.01
CA ASN A 82 -12.19 22.25 -3.19
C ASN A 82 -12.64 22.36 -4.66
N THR A 83 -11.82 21.85 -5.58
CA THR A 83 -12.10 21.92 -7.02
C THR A 83 -12.77 20.63 -7.49
N LYS A 84 -13.74 20.73 -8.39
CA LYS A 84 -14.30 19.58 -9.11
C LYS A 84 -13.92 19.64 -10.59
N MET A 85 -13.37 18.57 -11.13
CA MET A 85 -13.13 18.46 -12.58
C MET A 85 -13.57 17.11 -13.12
N ALA A 86 -14.12 17.10 -14.33
CA ALA A 86 -14.36 15.90 -15.11
C ALA A 86 -13.63 16.06 -16.45
N LEU A 87 -12.42 15.50 -16.54
CA LEU A 87 -11.61 15.58 -17.76
C LEU A 87 -12.00 14.46 -18.72
N SER A 88 -12.11 14.75 -20.02
CA SER A 88 -12.37 13.74 -21.04
C SER A 88 -11.67 14.10 -22.35
N GLY A 89 -10.78 13.25 -22.85
CA GLY A 89 -10.12 13.43 -24.15
C GLY A 89 -8.89 12.54 -24.32
N GLU A 90 -8.55 12.18 -25.57
CA GLU A 90 -7.23 11.63 -25.93
C GLU A 90 -6.32 12.80 -26.30
N TYR A 91 -5.13 12.88 -25.68
CA TYR A 91 -4.20 13.98 -25.88
C TYR A 91 -2.94 13.51 -26.60
N GLN A 92 -2.60 14.15 -27.72
CA GLN A 92 -1.25 14.04 -28.29
C GLN A 92 -0.33 14.96 -27.48
N ASP A 93 0.67 14.39 -26.83
CA ASP A 93 1.72 15.10 -26.07
C ASP A 93 1.29 15.88 -24.80
N ALA A 94 0.16 15.55 -24.18
CA ALA A 94 -0.21 16.17 -22.90
C ALA A 94 -0.22 15.17 -21.73
N VAL A 95 0.59 15.47 -20.72
CA VAL A 95 0.53 14.88 -19.38
C VAL A 95 -0.26 15.81 -18.49
N PHE A 96 -1.18 15.31 -17.66
CA PHE A 96 -1.71 16.13 -16.58
C PHE A 96 -0.64 16.27 -15.48
N GLY A 97 0.15 17.34 -15.57
CA GLY A 97 1.29 17.59 -14.70
C GLY A 97 0.99 18.61 -13.60
N ILE A 98 1.30 18.25 -12.35
CA ILE A 98 1.19 19.11 -11.17
C ILE A 98 2.60 19.45 -10.68
N TYR A 99 2.96 20.74 -10.78
CA TYR A 99 4.30 21.23 -10.52
C TYR A 99 4.31 22.36 -9.49
N ASN A 100 5.13 22.25 -8.44
CA ASN A 100 5.23 23.27 -7.38
C ASN A 100 3.85 23.71 -6.83
N SER A 101 2.94 22.77 -6.65
CA SER A 101 1.51 23.05 -6.46
C SER A 101 0.90 22.08 -5.46
N THR A 102 -0.10 22.54 -4.71
CA THR A 102 -0.91 21.69 -3.82
C THR A 102 -2.32 21.55 -4.38
N VAL A 103 -2.77 20.31 -4.61
CA VAL A 103 -4.18 20.01 -4.83
C VAL A 103 -4.74 19.42 -3.55
N LYS A 104 -5.77 20.08 -2.99
CA LYS A 104 -6.37 19.72 -1.72
C LYS A 104 -7.89 19.67 -1.80
N ASP A 105 -8.49 18.73 -1.06
CA ASP A 105 -9.95 18.61 -0.86
C ASP A 105 -10.74 18.58 -2.17
N SER A 106 -10.14 18.04 -3.23
CA SER A 106 -10.65 18.16 -4.61
C SER A 106 -11.22 16.84 -5.11
N ASN A 107 -12.19 16.92 -6.02
CA ASN A 107 -12.86 15.75 -6.58
C ASN A 107 -12.71 15.69 -8.11
N PHE A 108 -11.98 14.68 -8.56
CA PHE A 108 -11.73 14.33 -9.95
C PHE A 108 -12.36 12.99 -10.35
N SER A 109 -13.29 12.47 -9.54
CA SER A 109 -13.93 11.17 -9.80
C SER A 109 -14.56 11.09 -11.18
N GLY A 110 -14.39 9.97 -11.88
CA GLY A 110 -14.92 9.75 -13.23
C GLY A 110 -14.13 10.45 -14.34
N SER A 111 -12.98 11.06 -14.03
CA SER A 111 -12.14 11.71 -15.04
C SER A 111 -11.39 10.71 -15.90
N SER A 112 -11.04 11.11 -17.12
CA SER A 112 -10.17 10.36 -18.03
C SER A 112 -8.92 11.17 -18.35
N PHE A 113 -7.78 10.65 -17.90
CA PHE A 113 -6.44 11.13 -18.17
C PHE A 113 -5.83 10.20 -19.22
N THR A 114 -5.89 10.58 -20.50
CA THR A 114 -5.36 9.75 -21.60
C THR A 114 -4.24 10.46 -22.34
N GLY A 115 -2.99 10.11 -22.03
CA GLY A 115 -1.79 10.63 -22.68
C GLY A 115 -1.35 9.74 -23.85
N THR A 116 -1.06 10.36 -24.99
CA THR A 116 -0.35 9.72 -26.13
C THR A 116 0.84 10.62 -26.46
N SER A 117 1.97 10.45 -25.78
CA SER A 117 3.20 11.20 -26.11
C SER A 117 4.27 10.28 -26.68
N ILE A 118 5.13 10.84 -27.53
CA ILE A 118 6.37 10.17 -27.97
C ILE A 118 7.49 10.41 -26.94
N TYR A 119 7.37 11.45 -26.10
CA TYR A 119 8.45 11.94 -25.24
C TYR A 119 8.11 11.89 -23.75
N ASP A 120 6.87 12.17 -23.38
CA ASP A 120 6.45 12.18 -21.99
C ASP A 120 5.82 10.85 -21.56
N GLN A 121 6.21 10.44 -20.36
CA GLN A 121 6.16 9.06 -19.90
C GLN A 121 4.88 8.70 -19.12
N HIS A 122 3.97 9.65 -18.89
CA HIS A 122 2.90 9.48 -17.90
C HIS A 122 1.55 10.04 -18.35
N ALA A 123 0.41 9.44 -17.96
CA ALA A 123 -0.90 10.09 -18.19
C ALA A 123 -1.14 11.22 -17.17
N MET A 124 -0.69 11.02 -15.93
CA MET A 124 -0.64 12.03 -14.88
C MET A 124 0.71 12.00 -14.14
N TYR A 125 1.25 13.17 -13.84
CA TYR A 125 2.52 13.34 -13.14
C TYR A 125 2.43 14.34 -11.99
N VAL A 126 2.84 13.94 -10.79
CA VAL A 126 2.98 14.83 -9.62
C VAL A 126 4.46 15.01 -9.33
N SER A 127 4.98 16.21 -9.53
CA SER A 127 6.40 16.51 -9.32
C SER A 127 6.82 16.45 -7.85
N ALA A 128 8.13 16.36 -7.59
CA ALA A 128 8.71 16.28 -6.24
C ALA A 128 8.33 17.43 -5.31
N SER A 129 8.04 18.61 -5.87
CA SER A 129 7.65 19.83 -5.15
C SER A 129 6.14 20.03 -5.06
N ALA A 130 5.35 19.08 -5.58
CA ALA A 130 3.90 19.11 -5.53
C ALA A 130 3.34 18.18 -4.45
N SER A 131 2.08 18.41 -4.08
CA SER A 131 1.35 17.55 -3.15
C SER A 131 -0.11 17.37 -3.54
N LEU A 132 -0.64 16.18 -3.29
CA LEU A 132 -2.08 15.89 -3.30
C LEU A 132 -2.52 15.53 -1.89
N GLU A 133 -3.57 16.16 -1.39
CA GLU A 133 -4.15 15.90 -0.07
C GLU A 133 -5.68 15.78 -0.16
N ASN A 134 -6.26 14.67 0.31
CA ASN A 134 -7.72 14.47 0.30
C ASN A 134 -8.32 14.66 -1.11
N VAL A 135 -7.77 13.95 -2.10
CA VAL A 135 -8.19 14.04 -3.51
C VAL A 135 -8.89 12.77 -3.95
N ASN A 136 -10.08 12.90 -4.53
CA ASN A 136 -10.86 11.78 -5.02
C ASN A 136 -10.70 11.60 -6.53
N PHE A 137 -10.05 10.52 -6.97
CA PHE A 137 -9.96 10.05 -8.34
C PHE A 137 -10.82 8.81 -8.63
N SER A 138 -11.75 8.42 -7.75
CA SER A 138 -12.54 7.20 -7.94
C SER A 138 -13.20 7.08 -9.32
N ASN A 139 -13.26 5.87 -9.86
CA ASN A 139 -13.83 5.59 -11.18
C ASN A 139 -13.14 6.32 -12.35
N SER A 140 -11.88 6.73 -12.20
CA SER A 140 -11.15 7.44 -13.26
C SER A 140 -10.40 6.48 -14.19
N LEU A 141 -10.04 6.94 -15.38
CA LEU A 141 -9.16 6.25 -16.31
C LEU A 141 -7.82 6.98 -16.41
N PHE A 142 -6.72 6.26 -16.25
CA PHE A 142 -5.36 6.74 -16.50
C PHE A 142 -4.75 5.89 -17.59
N SER A 143 -4.68 6.39 -18.82
CA SER A 143 -4.22 5.61 -19.98
C SER A 143 -3.02 6.31 -20.62
N SER A 144 -1.88 5.62 -20.70
CA SER A 144 -0.68 6.10 -21.38
C SER A 144 -0.33 5.18 -22.54
N LYS A 145 -0.39 5.70 -23.78
CA LYS A 145 0.03 4.98 -25.00
C LYS A 145 1.31 5.63 -25.53
N VAL A 146 2.47 5.08 -25.18
CA VAL A 146 3.78 5.67 -25.55
C VAL A 146 4.66 4.58 -26.20
N MET A 147 5.45 4.96 -27.21
CA MET A 147 6.38 4.07 -27.93
C MET A 147 7.80 4.03 -27.30
N SER A 148 7.99 4.58 -26.08
CA SER A 148 9.30 4.78 -25.44
C SER A 148 9.49 4.02 -24.12
N ASN A 149 10.69 4.12 -23.55
CA ASN A 149 11.32 3.15 -22.63
C ASN A 149 10.93 3.24 -21.15
N ILE A 150 10.02 4.11 -20.70
CA ILE A 150 9.51 4.13 -19.31
C ILE A 150 8.11 4.72 -19.36
N ASN A 151 7.05 3.98 -19.06
CA ASN A 151 5.67 4.49 -19.13
C ASN A 151 4.87 4.20 -17.87
N SER A 152 4.01 5.14 -17.45
CA SER A 152 3.00 4.86 -16.43
C SER A 152 1.65 5.50 -16.69
N GLY A 153 0.57 4.86 -16.21
CA GLY A 153 -0.72 5.54 -16.09
C GLY A 153 -0.63 6.73 -15.13
N PHE A 154 -0.02 6.53 -13.97
CA PHE A 154 0.15 7.57 -12.96
C PHE A 154 1.53 7.49 -12.31
N THR A 155 2.22 8.65 -12.19
CA THR A 155 3.46 8.76 -11.43
C THR A 155 3.39 9.92 -10.45
N ALA A 156 3.76 9.66 -9.19
CA ALA A 156 3.93 10.69 -8.18
C ALA A 156 5.32 10.65 -7.56
N VAL A 157 6.09 11.71 -7.79
CA VAL A 157 7.36 11.99 -7.09
C VAL A 157 7.13 12.90 -5.88
N GLY A 158 6.04 13.66 -5.89
CA GLY A 158 5.60 14.51 -4.77
C GLY A 158 4.91 13.74 -3.64
N THR A 159 4.34 14.48 -2.69
CA THR A 159 3.64 13.88 -1.53
C THR A 159 2.19 13.55 -1.87
N LEU A 160 1.73 12.35 -1.52
CA LEU A 160 0.34 11.94 -1.63
C LEU A 160 -0.24 11.58 -0.26
N LYS A 161 -1.37 12.17 0.10
CA LYS A 161 -2.07 11.89 1.35
C LYS A 161 -3.58 11.81 1.15
N ASP A 162 -4.22 10.79 1.70
CA ASP A 162 -5.69 10.63 1.67
C ASP A 162 -6.25 10.62 0.24
N ILE A 163 -5.67 9.81 -0.64
CA ILE A 163 -6.04 9.78 -2.07
C ILE A 163 -6.93 8.59 -2.37
N ASN A 164 -8.07 8.83 -3.01
CA ASN A 164 -8.99 7.77 -3.40
C ASN A 164 -8.95 7.48 -4.90
N PHE A 165 -8.36 6.35 -5.29
CA PHE A 165 -8.38 5.82 -6.66
C PHE A 165 -9.38 4.67 -6.86
N SER A 166 -10.29 4.40 -5.91
CA SER A 166 -11.15 3.22 -5.94
C SER A 166 -11.88 3.03 -7.28
N ASN A 167 -11.92 1.80 -7.81
CA ASN A 167 -12.55 1.43 -9.08
C ASN A 167 -11.96 2.15 -10.32
N SER A 168 -10.77 2.73 -10.22
CA SER A 168 -10.11 3.36 -11.38
C SER A 168 -9.43 2.32 -12.27
N THR A 169 -9.24 2.67 -13.54
CA THR A 169 -8.48 1.87 -14.50
C THR A 169 -7.16 2.55 -14.82
N PHE A 170 -6.06 1.81 -14.73
CA PHE A 170 -4.73 2.25 -15.14
C PHE A 170 -4.28 1.40 -16.32
N GLU A 171 -3.99 2.02 -17.45
CA GLU A 171 -3.53 1.36 -18.66
C GLU A 171 -2.19 1.98 -19.07
N SER A 172 -1.16 1.17 -19.19
CA SER A 172 0.13 1.62 -19.71
C SER A 172 0.59 0.65 -20.78
N PHE A 173 0.98 1.18 -21.94
CA PHE A 173 1.45 0.38 -23.07
C PHE A 173 2.93 0.70 -23.34
N GLY A 174 3.78 -0.33 -23.45
CA GLY A 174 5.23 -0.18 -23.68
C GLY A 174 6.07 -1.29 -23.00
N SER A 175 7.37 -1.34 -23.30
CA SER A 175 8.30 -2.39 -22.83
C SER A 175 8.73 -2.27 -21.36
N PHE A 176 8.63 -1.07 -20.77
CA PHE A 176 8.96 -0.80 -19.36
C PHE A 176 7.83 0.02 -18.73
N CYS A 177 6.73 -0.66 -18.41
CA CYS A 177 5.54 0.00 -17.88
C CYS A 177 5.34 -0.28 -16.39
N GLU A 178 5.12 0.78 -15.61
CA GLU A 178 4.50 0.69 -14.28
C GLU A 178 3.10 1.27 -14.41
N ASN A 179 2.03 0.55 -14.08
CA ASN A 179 0.70 1.19 -14.19
C ASN A 179 0.58 2.38 -13.21
N ILE A 180 1.21 2.23 -12.04
CA ILE A 180 1.26 3.23 -10.96
C ILE A 180 2.68 3.25 -10.37
N SER A 181 3.28 4.44 -10.30
CA SER A 181 4.62 4.66 -9.73
C SER A 181 4.55 5.66 -8.56
N PHE A 182 4.94 5.23 -7.37
CA PHE A 182 5.05 6.07 -6.19
C PHE A 182 6.53 6.27 -5.83
N ARG A 183 7.02 7.50 -6.00
CA ARG A 183 8.42 7.91 -5.79
C ARG A 183 8.59 9.00 -4.73
N GLY A 184 7.49 9.56 -4.23
CA GLY A 184 7.46 10.43 -3.05
C GLY A 184 6.76 9.77 -1.87
N ASN A 185 6.60 10.49 -0.77
CA ASN A 185 5.92 9.97 0.42
C ASN A 185 4.43 9.75 0.14
N VAL A 186 3.92 8.58 0.55
CA VAL A 186 2.55 8.17 0.28
C VAL A 186 1.86 7.69 1.58
N GLU A 187 0.69 8.24 1.88
CA GLU A 187 -0.10 7.90 3.07
C GLU A 187 -1.60 7.81 2.73
N ASN A 188 -2.28 6.78 3.25
CA ASN A 188 -3.73 6.59 3.14
C ASN A 188 -4.23 6.61 1.69
N ILE A 189 -3.77 5.64 0.89
CA ILE A 189 -4.19 5.53 -0.52
C ILE A 189 -5.17 4.39 -0.68
N ASN A 190 -6.35 4.71 -1.20
CA ASN A 190 -7.35 3.72 -1.56
C ASN A 190 -7.25 3.34 -3.05
N LEU A 191 -6.73 2.16 -3.34
CA LEU A 191 -6.66 1.52 -4.66
C LEU A 191 -7.64 0.33 -4.74
N SER A 192 -8.67 0.26 -3.90
CA SER A 192 -9.61 -0.86 -3.89
C SER A 192 -10.35 -0.98 -5.22
N GLY A 193 -10.48 -2.19 -5.77
CA GLY A 193 -11.24 -2.43 -7.00
C GLY A 193 -10.60 -1.85 -8.27
N ILE A 194 -9.35 -1.38 -8.24
CA ILE A 194 -8.69 -0.87 -9.45
C ILE A 194 -8.49 -2.00 -10.47
N THR A 195 -8.42 -1.62 -11.74
CA THR A 195 -7.97 -2.50 -12.83
C THR A 195 -6.70 -1.93 -13.43
N SER A 196 -5.58 -2.67 -13.36
CA SER A 196 -4.33 -2.28 -14.00
C SER A 196 -4.03 -3.18 -15.20
N LYS A 197 -3.96 -2.60 -16.40
CA LYS A 197 -3.70 -3.31 -17.66
C LYS A 197 -2.35 -2.86 -18.24
N GLY A 198 -1.31 -3.67 -18.03
CA GLY A 198 0.02 -3.41 -18.58
C GLY A 198 0.29 -4.09 -19.93
N PHE A 199 -0.54 -5.06 -20.32
CA PHE A 199 -0.33 -5.85 -21.52
C PHE A 199 -1.65 -6.07 -22.26
N LYS A 200 -1.76 -5.49 -23.46
CA LYS A 200 -2.60 -6.10 -24.49
C LYS A 200 -1.69 -7.11 -25.18
N GLU A 201 -2.15 -8.37 -25.24
CA GLU A 201 -1.57 -9.42 -26.06
C GLU A 201 -0.91 -8.81 -27.29
N ALA A 202 0.40 -9.00 -27.43
CA ALA A 202 1.09 -8.76 -28.68
C ALA A 202 0.54 -9.81 -29.66
N THR A 203 -0.64 -9.57 -30.21
CA THR A 203 -1.20 -10.37 -31.28
C THR A 203 -0.34 -10.13 -32.53
N ASP A 204 0.69 -10.96 -32.65
CA ASP A 204 1.15 -11.61 -33.88
C ASP A 204 1.62 -10.79 -35.10
N SER A 205 2.01 -9.51 -35.00
CA SER A 205 2.65 -8.91 -36.20
C SER A 205 3.61 -7.73 -36.09
N PHE A 206 3.89 -7.14 -34.92
CA PHE A 206 4.73 -5.92 -34.88
C PHE A 206 5.64 -5.75 -33.66
N ILE A 207 6.11 -6.85 -33.06
CA ILE A 207 7.23 -6.81 -32.11
C ILE A 207 8.40 -7.57 -32.73
N ASP A 208 9.06 -6.93 -33.69
CA ASP A 208 10.42 -7.25 -34.10
C ASP A 208 11.33 -6.20 -33.45
N HIS A 209 11.54 -6.33 -32.14
CA HIS A 209 12.68 -5.74 -31.46
C HIS A 209 13.56 -6.90 -31.00
N PHE A 210 14.55 -7.22 -31.84
CA PHE A 210 15.82 -7.87 -31.52
C PHE A 210 15.86 -8.79 -30.29
N GLY A 211 15.45 -10.05 -30.47
CA GLY A 211 16.17 -11.21 -29.92
C GLY A 211 16.38 -11.34 -28.40
N GLU A 212 15.73 -10.55 -27.56
CA GLU A 212 15.72 -10.73 -26.10
C GLU A 212 14.36 -11.30 -25.67
N ASP A 213 14.40 -12.38 -24.89
CA ASP A 213 13.22 -13.07 -24.37
C ASP A 213 12.34 -12.09 -23.59
N ILE A 214 11.00 -12.18 -23.73
CA ILE A 214 9.99 -11.44 -22.93
C ILE A 214 10.20 -11.59 -21.41
N LYS A 215 11.03 -12.55 -20.99
CA LYS A 215 11.48 -12.78 -19.61
C LYS A 215 12.22 -11.59 -18.97
N ASP A 216 12.76 -10.66 -19.77
CA ASP A 216 13.50 -9.50 -19.25
C ASP A 216 12.63 -8.22 -19.10
N ALA A 217 11.32 -8.30 -19.40
CA ALA A 217 10.43 -7.16 -19.21
C ALA A 217 10.10 -6.93 -17.72
N THR A 218 10.53 -5.78 -17.19
CA THR A 218 10.45 -5.44 -15.75
C THR A 218 9.13 -4.81 -15.29
N SER A 219 8.06 -4.93 -16.08
CA SER A 219 6.79 -4.23 -15.83
C SER A 219 6.11 -4.72 -14.55
N SER A 220 6.06 -3.86 -13.52
CA SER A 220 5.25 -4.08 -12.33
C SER A 220 3.86 -3.47 -12.46
N SER A 221 2.90 -4.07 -11.76
CA SER A 221 1.59 -3.43 -11.62
C SER A 221 1.68 -2.18 -10.76
N ILE A 222 2.48 -2.23 -9.69
CA ILE A 222 2.67 -1.13 -8.74
C ILE A 222 4.14 -1.09 -8.30
N GLY A 223 4.77 0.09 -8.32
CA GLY A 223 6.12 0.30 -7.80
C GLY A 223 6.18 1.32 -6.66
N PHE A 224 6.84 0.94 -5.56
CA PHE A 224 7.15 1.79 -4.40
C PHE A 224 8.64 2.09 -4.33
N TYR A 225 9.02 3.31 -4.68
CA TYR A 225 10.39 3.85 -4.64
C TYR A 225 10.65 4.75 -3.44
N ALA A 226 9.65 4.90 -2.57
CA ALA A 226 9.68 5.69 -1.35
C ALA A 226 8.76 5.03 -0.31
N ASN A 227 8.73 5.60 0.90
CA ASN A 227 7.92 5.08 1.99
C ASN A 227 6.43 5.25 1.70
N ALA A 228 5.68 4.19 1.98
CA ALA A 228 4.24 4.13 1.80
C ALA A 228 3.57 3.55 3.05
N LYS A 229 2.42 4.10 3.44
CA LYS A 229 1.65 3.60 4.59
C LYS A 229 0.15 3.57 4.31
N ASN A 230 -0.53 2.55 4.82
CA ASN A 230 -1.98 2.36 4.73
C ASN A 230 -2.44 2.33 3.27
N ILE A 231 -2.01 1.29 2.55
CA ILE A 231 -2.32 1.09 1.13
C ILE A 231 -3.39 0.00 0.99
N ASN A 232 -4.51 0.33 0.37
CA ASN A 232 -5.62 -0.61 0.18
C ASN A 232 -5.74 -1.03 -1.29
N LEU A 233 -5.44 -2.30 -1.59
CA LEU A 233 -5.57 -2.99 -2.88
C LEU A 233 -6.68 -4.05 -2.87
N ASN A 234 -7.61 -4.01 -1.92
CA ASN A 234 -8.63 -5.05 -1.81
C ASN A 234 -9.48 -5.13 -3.09
N ASN A 235 -9.74 -6.35 -3.55
CA ASN A 235 -10.50 -6.65 -4.77
C ASN A 235 -9.91 -6.03 -6.06
N SER A 236 -8.63 -5.64 -6.06
CA SER A 236 -7.97 -5.11 -7.24
C SER A 236 -7.68 -6.20 -8.27
N LYS A 237 -7.53 -5.82 -9.54
CA LYS A 237 -7.17 -6.70 -10.64
C LYS A 237 -5.92 -6.17 -11.33
N HIS A 238 -4.87 -6.97 -11.27
CA HIS A 238 -3.55 -6.64 -11.76
C HIS A 238 -3.19 -7.57 -12.91
N ASN A 239 -2.88 -7.02 -14.08
CA ASN A 239 -2.39 -7.76 -15.23
C ASN A 239 -1.05 -7.18 -15.67
N ALA A 240 0.04 -7.77 -15.17
CA ALA A 240 1.42 -7.42 -15.49
C ALA A 240 2.36 -8.59 -15.19
N LEU A 241 3.55 -8.56 -15.79
CA LEU A 241 4.59 -9.58 -15.59
C LEU A 241 5.07 -9.66 -14.13
N LYS A 242 5.02 -8.54 -13.39
CA LYS A 242 5.35 -8.48 -11.96
C LYS A 242 4.20 -7.86 -11.16
N GLY A 243 4.05 -8.31 -9.90
CA GLY A 243 3.01 -7.80 -9.00
C GLY A 243 3.36 -6.42 -8.44
N ILE A 244 3.96 -6.41 -7.26
CA ILE A 244 4.32 -5.25 -6.43
C ILE A 244 5.84 -5.15 -6.32
N ALA A 245 6.40 -4.00 -6.70
CA ALA A 245 7.82 -3.70 -6.53
C ALA A 245 8.05 -2.83 -5.30
N ILE A 246 9.02 -3.17 -4.45
CA ILE A 246 9.46 -2.37 -3.31
C ILE A 246 10.98 -2.15 -3.39
N TRP A 247 11.39 -0.93 -3.67
CA TRP A 247 12.80 -0.61 -3.92
C TRP A 247 13.62 -0.45 -2.64
N SER A 248 14.93 -0.61 -2.78
CA SER A 248 15.89 -0.49 -1.68
C SER A 248 15.70 0.81 -0.90
N GLY A 249 15.63 0.70 0.42
CA GLY A 249 15.43 1.85 1.32
C GLY A 249 13.99 2.35 1.44
N SER A 250 13.04 1.73 0.74
CA SER A 250 11.61 2.01 0.89
C SER A 250 10.98 1.10 1.96
N ASN A 251 10.05 1.65 2.75
CA ASN A 251 9.23 0.91 3.70
C ASN A 251 7.75 1.03 3.34
N VAL A 252 7.08 -0.10 3.12
CA VAL A 252 5.64 -0.19 2.88
C VAL A 252 4.98 -0.80 4.12
N GLU A 253 4.14 -0.04 4.80
CA GLU A 253 3.44 -0.47 6.02
C GLU A 253 1.93 -0.54 5.82
N ASN A 254 1.28 -1.56 6.38
CA ASN A 254 -0.17 -1.73 6.39
C ASN A 254 -0.76 -1.79 4.96
N LEU A 255 -0.22 -2.68 4.12
CA LEU A 255 -0.74 -2.96 2.78
C LEU A 255 -1.81 -4.06 2.87
N THR A 256 -3.04 -3.78 2.46
CA THR A 256 -4.08 -4.81 2.32
C THR A 256 -4.31 -5.09 0.84
N ALA A 257 -4.33 -6.34 0.44
CA ALA A 257 -4.58 -6.81 -0.92
C ALA A 257 -5.55 -8.00 -0.90
N GLN A 258 -6.53 -7.94 0.00
CA GLN A 258 -7.49 -9.04 0.18
C GLN A 258 -8.27 -9.25 -1.11
N ASN A 259 -8.38 -10.49 -1.55
CA ASN A 259 -9.07 -10.87 -2.79
C ASN A 259 -8.52 -10.17 -4.06
N ALA A 260 -7.28 -9.67 -4.03
CA ALA A 260 -6.64 -9.13 -5.22
C ALA A 260 -6.31 -10.24 -6.22
N GLU A 261 -6.50 -9.98 -7.51
CA GLU A 261 -6.14 -10.91 -8.60
C GLU A 261 -4.88 -10.42 -9.30
N PHE A 262 -3.79 -11.19 -9.26
CA PHE A 262 -2.56 -10.93 -10.02
C PHE A 262 -2.48 -11.91 -11.19
N LYS A 263 -2.57 -11.43 -12.43
CA LYS A 263 -2.60 -12.24 -13.65
C LYS A 263 -1.38 -11.98 -14.53
N ASN A 264 -1.00 -13.03 -15.26
CA ASN A 264 0.14 -13.05 -16.19
C ASN A 264 1.48 -12.74 -15.51
N VAL A 265 1.64 -13.18 -14.27
CA VAL A 265 2.89 -12.99 -13.52
C VAL A 265 3.94 -13.99 -14.01
N ASP A 266 5.13 -13.52 -14.36
CA ASP A 266 6.25 -14.40 -14.71
C ASP A 266 6.85 -15.02 -13.44
N MET A 267 6.52 -16.29 -13.20
CA MET A 267 6.99 -17.04 -12.05
C MET A 267 8.38 -17.69 -12.25
N GLY A 268 9.02 -17.50 -13.40
CA GLY A 268 10.28 -18.18 -13.73
C GLY A 268 11.47 -17.74 -12.88
N SER A 269 11.48 -16.49 -12.41
CA SER A 269 12.49 -15.97 -11.47
C SER A 269 11.98 -14.85 -10.54
N ASP A 270 10.80 -14.32 -10.82
CA ASP A 270 10.25 -13.17 -10.11
C ASP A 270 9.11 -13.58 -9.17
N LYS A 271 9.04 -12.84 -8.06
CA LYS A 271 8.08 -13.02 -6.98
C LYS A 271 7.01 -11.94 -7.11
N ILE A 272 5.80 -12.17 -6.58
CA ILE A 272 4.70 -11.20 -6.65
C ILE A 272 5.12 -9.90 -6.00
N VAL A 273 5.66 -9.96 -4.79
CA VAL A 273 6.36 -8.84 -4.17
C VAL A 273 7.83 -9.02 -4.50
N TYR A 274 8.50 -8.00 -5.05
CA TYR A 274 9.93 -8.07 -5.40
C TYR A 274 10.68 -6.78 -5.05
N GLY A 275 12.00 -6.91 -4.92
CA GLY A 275 12.92 -5.81 -4.56
C GLY A 275 13.50 -5.96 -3.16
N SER A 276 14.17 -4.91 -2.67
CA SER A 276 14.99 -4.94 -1.45
C SER A 276 14.60 -3.92 -0.38
N GLY A 277 13.36 -3.44 -0.42
CA GLY A 277 12.78 -2.65 0.66
C GLY A 277 12.14 -3.51 1.76
N THR A 278 11.41 -2.85 2.66
CA THR A 278 10.67 -3.48 3.76
C THR A 278 9.18 -3.50 3.44
N LEU A 279 8.52 -4.64 3.67
CA LEU A 279 7.07 -4.78 3.70
C LEU A 279 6.66 -5.21 5.11
N LYS A 280 5.81 -4.43 5.76
CA LYS A 280 5.36 -4.68 7.14
C LYS A 280 3.85 -4.66 7.24
N ASN A 281 3.29 -5.59 8.02
CA ASN A 281 1.85 -5.69 8.30
C ASN A 281 1.02 -5.76 7.01
N ALA A 282 1.39 -6.67 6.10
CA ALA A 282 0.68 -6.83 4.84
C ALA A 282 -0.35 -7.97 4.90
N ASP A 283 -1.45 -7.84 4.18
CA ASP A 283 -2.54 -8.83 4.17
C ASP A 283 -2.94 -9.22 2.75
N PHE A 284 -2.61 -10.44 2.34
CA PHE A 284 -2.96 -11.00 1.03
C PHE A 284 -4.09 -12.03 1.09
N ARG A 285 -4.86 -12.12 2.18
CA ARG A 285 -5.89 -13.16 2.33
C ARG A 285 -6.88 -13.17 1.17
N GLY A 286 -7.11 -14.35 0.59
CA GLY A 286 -7.96 -14.55 -0.59
C GLY A 286 -7.39 -14.02 -1.91
N ALA A 287 -6.22 -13.37 -1.90
CA ALA A 287 -5.57 -12.96 -3.14
C ALA A 287 -5.18 -14.18 -3.97
N THR A 288 -5.18 -14.02 -5.29
CA THR A 288 -4.86 -15.09 -6.24
C THR A 288 -3.80 -14.65 -7.24
N LEU A 289 -3.07 -15.63 -7.75
CA LEU A 289 -2.03 -15.49 -8.74
C LEU A 289 -2.33 -16.39 -9.94
N THR A 290 -2.27 -15.86 -11.16
CA THR A 290 -2.25 -16.66 -12.39
C THR A 290 -0.93 -16.42 -13.10
N ALA A 291 -0.14 -17.47 -13.25
CA ALA A 291 1.15 -17.43 -13.93
C ALA A 291 1.02 -17.06 -15.41
N PHE A 292 2.06 -16.46 -16.00
CA PHE A 292 2.11 -16.21 -17.44
C PHE A 292 1.93 -17.51 -18.24
N GLY A 293 0.96 -17.51 -19.15
CA GLY A 293 0.61 -18.68 -19.97
C GLY A 293 -0.19 -19.77 -19.24
N SER A 294 -0.60 -19.53 -17.99
CA SER A 294 -1.56 -20.37 -17.25
C SER A 294 -2.96 -19.75 -17.27
N GLU A 295 -3.99 -20.60 -17.25
CA GLU A 295 -5.38 -20.18 -17.00
C GLU A 295 -5.81 -20.44 -15.55
N GLU A 296 -4.98 -21.15 -14.78
CA GLU A 296 -5.28 -21.55 -13.41
C GLU A 296 -4.80 -20.48 -12.43
N ALA A 297 -5.73 -19.98 -11.61
CA ALA A 297 -5.44 -19.11 -10.48
C ALA A 297 -5.08 -19.96 -9.25
N VAL A 298 -3.95 -19.67 -8.62
CA VAL A 298 -3.45 -20.30 -7.40
C VAL A 298 -3.40 -19.30 -6.25
N ALA A 299 -3.36 -19.80 -5.02
CA ALA A 299 -3.15 -18.97 -3.83
C ALA A 299 -1.73 -18.37 -3.81
N ILE A 300 -1.58 -17.19 -3.23
CA ILE A 300 -0.27 -16.61 -2.91
C ILE A 300 0.28 -17.36 -1.69
N THR A 301 1.38 -18.07 -1.91
CA THR A 301 2.12 -18.83 -0.90
C THR A 301 3.45 -18.14 -0.59
N ALA A 302 4.18 -18.64 0.42
CA ALA A 302 5.53 -18.15 0.75
C ALA A 302 6.49 -18.20 -0.45
N GLU A 303 6.36 -19.21 -1.33
CA GLU A 303 7.19 -19.33 -2.52
C GLU A 303 6.98 -18.19 -3.52
N ASN A 304 5.83 -17.51 -3.45
CA ASN A 304 5.44 -16.44 -4.36
C ASN A 304 5.83 -15.04 -3.85
N ILE A 305 6.45 -14.90 -2.67
CA ILE A 305 6.87 -13.62 -2.08
C ILE A 305 8.41 -13.55 -2.02
N SER A 306 8.98 -12.33 -2.18
CA SER A 306 10.41 -12.07 -2.35
C SER A 306 11.32 -12.52 -1.22
N ASP A 307 12.50 -13.03 -1.61
CA ASP A 307 13.58 -13.42 -0.72
C ASP A 307 14.48 -12.22 -0.33
N TYR A 308 14.36 -11.07 -1.02
CA TYR A 308 15.26 -9.92 -0.89
C TYR A 308 14.71 -8.76 -0.07
N SER A 309 13.44 -8.80 0.31
CA SER A 309 12.78 -7.79 1.13
C SER A 309 12.73 -8.21 2.60
N THR A 310 12.84 -7.26 3.52
CA THR A 310 12.44 -7.51 4.92
C THR A 310 10.92 -7.66 4.94
N LEU A 311 10.41 -8.83 5.35
CA LEU A 311 8.98 -9.17 5.31
C LEU A 311 8.48 -9.42 6.73
N LYS A 312 7.87 -8.41 7.34
CA LYS A 312 7.41 -8.50 8.72
C LYS A 312 5.89 -8.60 8.78
N ASN A 313 5.36 -9.63 9.44
CA ASN A 313 3.93 -9.80 9.69
C ASN A 313 3.09 -9.75 8.39
N VAL A 314 3.51 -10.52 7.38
CA VAL A 314 2.80 -10.63 6.10
C VAL A 314 1.86 -11.83 6.14
N MET A 315 0.55 -11.62 6.05
CA MET A 315 -0.44 -12.70 5.92
C MET A 315 -0.58 -13.12 4.45
N LEU A 316 -0.51 -14.43 4.20
CA LEU A 316 -0.67 -15.07 2.90
C LEU A 316 -2.15 -15.28 2.56
N SER A 317 -2.43 -15.82 1.36
CA SER A 317 -3.80 -16.01 0.87
C SER A 317 -4.68 -16.89 1.74
N ASP A 318 -4.10 -17.83 2.46
CA ASP A 318 -4.77 -18.76 3.38
C ASP A 318 -4.79 -18.26 4.84
N GLY A 319 -4.33 -17.03 5.09
CA GLY A 319 -4.18 -16.47 6.43
C GLY A 319 -2.89 -16.87 7.15
N THR A 320 -2.06 -17.75 6.57
CA THR A 320 -0.75 -18.07 7.15
C THR A 320 0.13 -16.83 7.23
N ILE A 321 0.65 -16.53 8.42
CA ILE A 321 1.66 -15.49 8.60
C ILE A 321 2.96 -16.02 8.02
N PHE A 322 3.48 -15.32 7.02
CA PHE A 322 4.70 -15.65 6.32
C PHE A 322 5.85 -15.82 7.31
N SER A 323 6.61 -16.89 7.08
CA SER A 323 7.86 -17.14 7.77
C SER A 323 8.85 -17.78 6.82
N THR A 324 10.13 -17.45 6.96
CA THR A 324 11.21 -18.14 6.28
C THR A 324 12.28 -18.53 7.28
N LYS A 325 12.79 -19.75 7.12
CA LYS A 325 13.90 -20.29 7.91
C LYS A 325 15.25 -19.98 7.26
N GLU A 326 15.28 -19.28 6.13
CA GLU A 326 16.52 -19.01 5.41
C GLU A 326 17.47 -18.11 6.22
N ILE A 327 18.73 -18.56 6.25
CA ILE A 327 19.79 -18.19 7.19
C ILE A 327 20.22 -16.71 7.06
N TRP A 328 19.78 -16.01 5.99
CA TRP A 328 20.25 -14.66 5.65
C TRP A 328 19.31 -13.54 6.12
N SER A 329 18.06 -13.84 6.50
CA SER A 329 17.12 -12.85 7.04
C SER A 329 16.62 -13.29 8.43
N THR A 330 17.27 -12.82 9.49
CA THR A 330 16.85 -13.05 10.88
C THR A 330 15.52 -12.37 11.25
N GLU A 331 14.89 -11.67 10.31
CA GLU A 331 13.74 -10.78 10.55
C GLU A 331 12.37 -11.36 10.14
N ASN A 332 12.30 -12.62 9.69
CA ASN A 332 11.06 -13.21 9.16
C ASN A 332 10.72 -14.59 9.79
N ALA A 333 10.90 -14.74 11.11
CA ALA A 333 10.60 -15.97 11.86
C ALA A 333 9.17 -16.00 12.44
N GLY A 334 8.15 -15.88 11.58
CA GLY A 334 6.74 -15.84 11.99
C GLY A 334 6.29 -14.43 12.38
N LEU A 335 5.38 -14.33 13.37
CA LEU A 335 4.89 -13.04 13.86
C LEU A 335 5.96 -12.37 14.73
N ILE A 336 6.27 -11.12 14.41
CA ILE A 336 7.30 -10.34 15.10
C ILE A 336 6.70 -9.00 15.49
N LEU A 337 6.67 -8.73 16.79
CA LEU A 337 6.21 -7.48 17.36
C LEU A 337 7.23 -6.96 18.37
N ALA A 338 7.60 -5.70 18.19
CA ALA A 338 8.33 -4.92 19.17
C ALA A 338 7.34 -4.14 20.06
N GLU A 339 7.82 -3.68 21.21
CA GLU A 339 7.04 -2.82 22.10
C GLU A 339 6.47 -1.61 21.35
N GLY A 340 5.17 -1.36 21.53
CA GLY A 340 4.43 -0.28 20.85
C GLY A 340 4.05 -0.55 19.39
N GLU A 341 4.43 -1.69 18.80
CA GLU A 341 3.91 -2.09 17.49
C GLU A 341 2.55 -2.76 17.60
N THR A 342 1.70 -2.56 16.60
CA THR A 342 0.37 -3.18 16.52
C THR A 342 0.29 -4.05 15.27
N PHE A 343 -0.35 -5.21 15.41
CA PHE A 343 -0.77 -6.09 14.33
C PHE A 343 -2.27 -6.34 14.45
N THR A 344 -3.02 -6.03 13.39
CA THR A 344 -4.48 -6.17 13.36
C THR A 344 -4.88 -7.36 12.51
N VAL A 345 -5.74 -8.21 13.05
CA VAL A 345 -6.37 -9.33 12.36
C VAL A 345 -7.86 -9.05 12.29
N SER A 346 -8.36 -8.88 11.07
CA SER A 346 -9.79 -8.76 10.81
C SER A 346 -10.39 -10.13 10.53
N LYS A 347 -11.70 -10.29 10.74
CA LYS A 347 -12.42 -11.50 10.33
C LYS A 347 -12.18 -11.78 8.85
N TYR A 348 -11.74 -12.99 8.55
CA TYR A 348 -11.65 -13.46 7.17
C TYR A 348 -12.83 -14.36 6.88
N GLU A 349 -13.54 -14.09 5.79
CA GLU A 349 -14.50 -15.03 5.20
C GLU A 349 -13.93 -15.40 3.84
N SER A 350 -13.42 -16.62 3.69
CA SER A 350 -12.80 -17.03 2.43
C SER A 350 -13.85 -16.98 1.30
N PRO A 351 -13.64 -16.20 0.23
CA PRO A 351 -14.55 -16.22 -0.91
C PRO A 351 -14.38 -17.48 -1.77
N VAL A 352 -13.34 -18.28 -1.50
CA VAL A 352 -13.00 -19.48 -2.26
C VAL A 352 -13.18 -20.70 -1.36
N ALA A 353 -14.26 -21.46 -1.63
CA ALA A 353 -14.71 -22.60 -0.84
C ALA A 353 -13.70 -23.76 -0.75
N THR A 354 -12.67 -23.79 -1.61
CA THR A 354 -11.62 -24.83 -1.55
C THR A 354 -10.57 -24.57 -0.47
N PHE A 355 -10.55 -23.40 0.16
CA PHE A 355 -9.61 -23.08 1.26
C PHE A 355 -10.20 -23.32 2.66
N SER A 356 -11.50 -23.58 2.77
CA SER A 356 -12.15 -23.92 4.05
C SER A 356 -12.25 -25.43 4.20
N THR A 357 -11.33 -26.05 4.94
CA THR A 357 -11.55 -27.37 5.51
C THR A 357 -12.12 -27.20 6.92
N GLU A 358 -13.43 -27.40 7.05
CA GLU A 358 -14.21 -27.58 8.30
C GLU A 358 -13.77 -26.80 9.56
N GLY A 359 -14.55 -25.77 9.92
CA GLY A 359 -14.64 -25.27 11.30
C GLY A 359 -13.87 -23.97 11.57
N ASN A 360 -14.63 -22.87 11.69
CA ASN A 360 -14.22 -21.49 11.92
C ASN A 360 -13.22 -20.93 10.89
N ASP A 361 -13.61 -19.87 10.17
CA ASP A 361 -12.74 -19.23 9.20
C ASP A 361 -11.52 -18.61 9.90
N ILE A 362 -10.42 -19.36 9.91
CA ILE A 362 -9.14 -18.95 10.49
C ILE A 362 -8.72 -17.64 9.81
N SER A 363 -8.63 -16.58 10.61
CA SER A 363 -8.34 -15.25 10.13
C SER A 363 -6.84 -15.01 10.01
N ALA A 364 -6.04 -15.57 10.91
CA ALA A 364 -4.59 -15.59 10.80
C ALA A 364 -4.05 -16.91 11.36
N LYS A 365 -2.93 -17.40 10.82
CA LYS A 365 -2.37 -18.70 11.21
C LYS A 365 -0.85 -18.63 11.41
N LEU A 366 -0.38 -19.07 12.57
CA LEU A 366 1.02 -19.24 12.90
C LEU A 366 1.47 -20.67 12.64
N THR A 367 2.42 -20.87 11.73
CA THR A 367 2.94 -22.19 11.31
C THR A 367 4.36 -22.47 11.79
N VAL A 368 4.98 -21.52 12.49
CA VAL A 368 6.33 -21.64 13.06
C VAL A 368 6.36 -21.09 14.47
N ASP A 369 7.30 -21.60 15.26
CA ASP A 369 7.55 -21.08 16.60
C ASP A 369 7.81 -19.58 16.54
N SER A 370 7.10 -18.84 17.38
CA SER A 370 7.14 -17.37 17.40
C SER A 370 7.37 -16.88 18.83
N THR A 371 8.10 -15.78 18.98
CA THR A 371 8.37 -15.16 20.28
C THR A 371 8.03 -13.68 20.22
N LEU A 372 7.10 -13.26 21.07
CA LEU A 372 6.65 -11.87 21.19
C LEU A 372 7.11 -11.30 22.54
N ASN A 373 8.02 -10.32 22.46
CA ASN A 373 8.56 -9.63 23.63
C ASN A 373 7.82 -8.32 23.95
N GLY A 374 6.73 -8.03 23.24
CA GLY A 374 5.88 -6.86 23.42
C GLY A 374 5.02 -6.58 22.20
N GLY A 375 4.24 -5.50 22.28
CA GLY A 375 3.34 -5.05 21.21
C GLY A 375 1.90 -5.53 21.38
N THR A 376 1.03 -5.11 20.47
CA THR A 376 -0.42 -5.32 20.56
C THR A 376 -0.92 -6.12 19.36
N ILE A 377 -1.67 -7.18 19.62
CA ILE A 377 -2.44 -7.91 18.62
C ILE A 377 -3.89 -7.48 18.75
N VAL A 378 -4.45 -6.86 17.71
CA VAL A 378 -5.87 -6.48 17.67
C VAL A 378 -6.61 -7.56 16.89
N LEU A 379 -7.59 -8.21 17.52
CA LEU A 379 -8.49 -9.18 16.89
C LEU A 379 -9.87 -8.53 16.78
N GLU A 380 -10.24 -8.13 15.56
CA GLU A 380 -11.54 -7.50 15.30
C GLU A 380 -12.69 -8.51 15.44
N ASP A 381 -13.93 -8.03 15.44
CA ASP A 381 -15.12 -8.86 15.62
C ASP A 381 -15.14 -10.08 14.68
N GLY A 382 -15.17 -11.27 15.28
CA GLY A 382 -15.15 -12.57 14.58
C GLY A 382 -13.79 -13.01 14.04
N ALA A 383 -12.69 -12.31 14.33
CA ALA A 383 -11.34 -12.73 13.96
C ALA A 383 -10.84 -13.90 14.83
N LEU A 384 -10.30 -14.93 14.19
CA LEU A 384 -9.72 -16.10 14.86
C LEU A 384 -8.23 -16.24 14.50
N LEU A 385 -7.35 -16.19 15.49
CA LEU A 385 -5.93 -16.52 15.33
C LEU A 385 -5.70 -18.01 15.63
N GLU A 386 -5.06 -18.75 14.73
CA GLU A 386 -4.67 -20.14 14.94
C GLU A 386 -3.17 -20.26 15.21
N ILE A 387 -2.83 -21.05 16.23
CA ILE A 387 -1.49 -21.61 16.44
C ILE A 387 -1.49 -23.03 15.89
N SER A 388 -0.75 -23.30 14.83
CA SER A 388 -0.79 -24.59 14.13
C SER A 388 -0.30 -25.75 15.00
N GLU A 389 -0.58 -26.97 14.55
CA GLU A 389 -0.10 -28.20 15.19
C GLU A 389 1.41 -28.15 15.48
N GLY A 390 1.78 -28.47 16.73
CA GLY A 390 3.16 -28.54 17.18
C GLY A 390 3.91 -27.21 17.28
N VAL A 391 3.25 -26.07 17.04
CA VAL A 391 3.85 -24.73 17.11
C VAL A 391 3.84 -24.20 18.54
N THR A 392 4.93 -23.54 18.92
CA THR A 392 5.06 -22.83 20.20
C THR A 392 4.98 -21.32 20.02
N LEU A 393 4.03 -20.67 20.70
CA LEU A 393 3.98 -19.21 20.82
C LEU A 393 4.49 -18.79 22.21
N THR A 394 5.63 -18.11 22.24
CA THR A 394 6.21 -17.56 23.47
C THR A 394 5.82 -16.09 23.62
N LEU A 395 5.28 -15.72 24.78
CA LEU A 395 4.73 -14.39 25.08
C LEU A 395 5.39 -13.83 26.34
N SER A 396 5.78 -12.56 26.30
CA SER A 396 6.03 -11.78 27.52
C SER A 396 4.74 -11.19 28.08
N ASP A 397 4.79 -10.65 29.30
CA ASP A 397 3.68 -9.94 29.93
C ASP A 397 3.44 -8.52 29.39
N THR A 398 4.29 -8.06 28.48
CA THR A 398 4.14 -6.78 27.79
C THR A 398 3.38 -6.89 26.46
N VAL A 399 3.02 -8.12 26.07
CA VAL A 399 2.16 -8.37 24.90
C VAL A 399 0.72 -8.15 25.30
N GLU A 400 -0.05 -7.48 24.44
CA GLU A 400 -1.47 -7.26 24.66
C GLU A 400 -2.29 -7.86 23.51
N PHE A 401 -3.40 -8.51 23.84
CA PHE A 401 -4.44 -8.87 22.89
C PHE A 401 -5.62 -7.92 23.11
N VAL A 402 -5.96 -7.12 22.12
CA VAL A 402 -7.18 -6.30 22.14
C VAL A 402 -8.23 -7.03 21.31
N VAL A 403 -9.36 -7.36 21.91
CA VAL A 403 -10.44 -8.09 21.24
C VAL A 403 -11.73 -7.27 21.22
N ALA A 404 -12.59 -7.55 20.25
CA ALA A 404 -13.90 -6.92 20.16
C ALA A 404 -14.76 -7.13 21.41
N ASP A 405 -15.68 -6.19 21.66
CA ASP A 405 -16.63 -6.29 22.76
C ASP A 405 -17.50 -7.55 22.64
N GLY A 406 -17.75 -8.21 23.79
CA GLY A 406 -18.65 -9.36 23.86
C GLY A 406 -17.96 -10.73 23.73
N VAL A 407 -16.65 -10.77 23.45
CA VAL A 407 -15.86 -12.00 23.56
C VAL A 407 -15.90 -12.47 25.01
N SER A 408 -16.30 -13.72 25.23
CA SER A 408 -16.48 -14.29 26.58
C SER A 408 -15.54 -15.45 26.89
N ASP A 409 -14.94 -16.04 25.86
CA ASP A 409 -14.03 -17.18 25.94
C ASP A 409 -12.84 -16.97 24.98
N VAL A 410 -11.63 -17.33 25.41
CA VAL A 410 -10.42 -17.22 24.56
C VAL A 410 -10.56 -18.07 23.30
N SER A 411 -11.29 -19.18 23.34
CA SER A 411 -11.53 -20.05 22.18
C SER A 411 -12.34 -19.38 21.06
N GLU A 412 -13.01 -18.25 21.33
CA GLU A 412 -13.68 -17.45 20.31
C GLU A 412 -12.68 -16.70 19.41
N VAL A 413 -11.47 -16.42 19.92
CA VAL A 413 -10.47 -15.55 19.28
C VAL A 413 -9.11 -16.22 19.05
N LEU A 414 -8.84 -17.34 19.74
CA LEU A 414 -7.61 -18.11 19.61
C LEU A 414 -7.92 -19.61 19.49
N SER A 415 -7.31 -20.26 18.49
CA SER A 415 -7.35 -21.71 18.28
C SER A 415 -5.95 -22.30 18.43
N LEU A 416 -5.85 -23.47 19.09
CA LEU A 416 -4.62 -24.22 19.26
C LEU A 416 -4.75 -25.55 18.53
N GLY A 417 -3.88 -25.77 17.55
CA GLY A 417 -3.70 -27.07 16.90
C GLY A 417 -3.15 -28.12 17.86
N GLU A 418 -3.24 -29.39 17.48
CA GLU A 418 -2.76 -30.48 18.33
C GLU A 418 -1.28 -30.28 18.73
N ASN A 419 -0.91 -30.62 19.96
CA ASN A 419 0.46 -30.48 20.47
C ASN A 419 1.07 -29.06 20.39
N SER A 420 0.29 -28.03 20.06
CA SER A 420 0.74 -26.64 20.16
C SER A 420 0.87 -26.22 21.63
N THR A 421 1.65 -25.17 21.90
CA THR A 421 1.90 -24.70 23.28
C THR A 421 2.01 -23.19 23.33
N ILE A 422 1.40 -22.59 24.35
CA ILE A 422 1.65 -21.20 24.74
C ILE A 422 2.68 -21.21 25.88
N VAL A 423 3.73 -20.39 25.76
CA VAL A 423 4.74 -20.22 26.79
C VAL A 423 4.74 -18.80 27.30
N MET A 424 4.48 -18.61 28.59
CA MET A 424 4.59 -17.32 29.26
C MET A 424 6.00 -17.14 29.80
N ALA A 425 6.78 -16.27 29.17
CA ALA A 425 8.15 -15.96 29.55
C ALA A 425 8.18 -15.21 30.88
N GLY A 426 9.01 -15.67 31.83
CA GLY A 426 9.14 -15.06 33.16
C GLY A 426 8.17 -15.58 34.20
N TYR A 427 7.32 -16.56 33.87
CA TYR A 427 6.32 -17.14 34.77
C TYR A 427 6.61 -18.60 35.09
N THR A 428 6.15 -19.06 36.26
CA THR A 428 6.09 -20.49 36.60
C THR A 428 4.91 -21.16 35.87
N ASP A 429 4.93 -22.49 35.72
CA ASP A 429 3.80 -23.23 35.12
C ASP A 429 2.47 -22.97 35.87
N ALA A 430 2.53 -22.76 37.18
CA ALA A 430 1.35 -22.50 38.00
C ALA A 430 0.77 -21.08 37.80
N GLU A 431 1.58 -20.11 37.38
CA GLU A 431 1.18 -18.72 37.17
C GLU A 431 0.84 -18.43 35.70
N ALA A 432 1.39 -19.21 34.77
CA ALA A 432 1.33 -18.95 33.33
C ALA A 432 -0.11 -18.81 32.80
N SER A 433 -1.06 -19.64 33.27
CA SER A 433 -2.45 -19.55 32.81
C SER A 433 -3.11 -18.21 33.18
N ASN A 434 -2.89 -17.73 34.41
CA ASN A 434 -3.41 -16.44 34.86
C ASN A 434 -2.72 -15.28 34.14
N ALA A 435 -1.40 -15.38 33.93
CA ALA A 435 -0.64 -14.37 33.19
C ALA A 435 -1.13 -14.26 31.74
N PHE A 436 -1.37 -15.40 31.09
CA PHE A 436 -1.90 -15.46 29.74
C PHE A 436 -3.31 -14.84 29.64
N ALA A 437 -4.22 -15.17 30.55
CA ALA A 437 -5.56 -14.58 30.57
C ALA A 437 -5.52 -13.04 30.71
N ASN A 438 -4.59 -12.51 31.50
CA ASN A 438 -4.43 -11.07 31.73
C ASN A 438 -3.93 -10.28 30.50
N LEU A 439 -3.39 -10.97 29.48
CA LEU A 439 -2.94 -10.31 28.25
C LEU A 439 -4.11 -9.74 27.43
N PHE A 440 -5.33 -10.24 27.65
CA PHE A 440 -6.49 -9.84 26.86
C PHE A 440 -7.23 -8.64 27.44
N LYS A 441 -7.54 -7.69 26.56
CA LYS A 441 -8.22 -6.43 26.83
C LYS A 441 -9.39 -6.24 25.86
N SER A 442 -10.44 -5.56 26.30
CA SER A 442 -11.47 -5.00 25.42
C SER A 442 -10.94 -3.78 24.67
N GLU A 443 -11.69 -3.29 23.68
CA GLU A 443 -11.34 -2.10 22.88
C GLU A 443 -11.16 -0.83 23.72
N ASP A 444 -11.83 -0.73 24.87
CA ASP A 444 -11.68 0.38 25.82
C ASP A 444 -10.47 0.25 26.76
N GLY A 445 -9.70 -0.84 26.64
CA GLY A 445 -8.53 -1.15 27.46
C GLY A 445 -8.84 -1.83 28.79
N SER A 446 -10.10 -2.13 29.08
CA SER A 446 -10.48 -2.88 30.28
C SER A 446 -9.95 -4.32 30.19
N SER A 447 -9.57 -4.90 31.33
CA SER A 447 -9.14 -6.30 31.36
C SER A 447 -10.35 -7.22 31.24
N LEU A 448 -10.22 -8.27 30.44
CA LEU A 448 -11.28 -9.27 30.27
C LEU A 448 -11.05 -10.43 31.24
N GLU A 449 -12.12 -10.86 31.91
CA GLU A 449 -12.08 -12.07 32.73
C GLU A 449 -12.37 -13.27 31.83
N PHE A 450 -11.30 -13.95 31.39
CA PHE A 450 -11.42 -15.15 30.59
C PHE A 450 -11.22 -16.43 31.38
N THR A 451 -11.96 -17.46 30.95
CA THR A 451 -11.63 -18.84 31.29
C THR A 451 -10.76 -19.40 30.16
N THR A 452 -9.55 -19.85 30.48
CA THR A 452 -8.71 -20.58 29.53
C THR A 452 -9.25 -22.00 29.36
N PRO A 453 -9.49 -22.49 28.13
CA PRO A 453 -9.95 -23.85 27.91
C PRO A 453 -8.98 -24.89 28.50
N GLU A 454 -9.50 -25.97 29.08
CA GLU A 454 -8.66 -27.07 29.62
C GLU A 454 -7.81 -27.75 28.54
N SER A 455 -8.20 -27.62 27.27
CA SER A 455 -7.45 -28.15 26.12
C SER A 455 -6.18 -27.36 25.80
N PHE A 456 -6.03 -26.14 26.32
CA PHE A 456 -4.88 -25.31 26.02
C PHE A 456 -3.68 -25.73 26.87
N VAL A 457 -2.55 -25.99 26.22
CA VAL A 457 -1.29 -26.25 26.92
C VAL A 457 -0.56 -24.92 27.12
N ILE A 458 -0.66 -24.36 28.32
CA ILE A 458 0.01 -23.13 28.72
C ILE A 458 1.11 -23.47 29.73
N LYS A 459 2.34 -23.03 29.47
CA LYS A 459 3.51 -23.29 30.31
C LYS A 459 4.23 -22.02 30.71
N GLY A 460 4.90 -22.06 31.85
CA GLY A 460 5.84 -21.04 32.26
C GLY A 460 7.23 -21.30 31.69
N SER A 461 7.97 -20.23 31.43
CA SER A 461 9.42 -20.31 31.22
C SER A 461 10.10 -19.40 32.23
N GLU A 462 10.38 -19.96 33.40
CA GLU A 462 11.10 -19.24 34.44
C GLU A 462 12.50 -18.88 33.96
N VAL A 463 12.83 -17.60 34.05
CA VAL A 463 14.23 -17.18 34.04
C VAL A 463 14.84 -17.68 35.34
N PRO A 464 15.91 -18.51 35.31
CA PRO A 464 16.53 -19.02 36.53
C PRO A 464 16.82 -17.87 37.49
N GLU A 465 16.47 -18.06 38.76
CA GLU A 465 16.69 -17.01 39.75
C GLU A 465 18.15 -16.51 39.73
N PRO A 466 18.43 -15.25 40.08
CA PRO A 466 19.80 -14.73 40.19
C PRO A 466 20.71 -15.61 41.08
N SER A 467 20.12 -16.27 42.08
CA SER A 467 20.76 -17.26 42.94
C SER A 467 21.29 -18.48 42.15
N THR A 468 20.55 -18.96 41.17
CA THR A 468 20.91 -20.05 40.27
C THR A 468 22.09 -19.67 39.38
N TYR A 469 22.07 -18.47 38.79
CA TYR A 469 23.21 -17.95 38.06
C TYR A 469 24.43 -17.74 38.96
N ALA A 470 24.24 -17.24 40.18
CA ALA A 470 25.32 -17.08 41.17
C ALA A 470 25.94 -18.43 41.56
N ILE A 471 25.15 -19.50 41.68
CA ILE A 471 25.63 -20.86 41.93
C ILE A 471 26.42 -21.37 40.72
N ILE A 472 25.94 -21.17 39.49
CA ILE A 472 26.64 -21.58 38.27
C ILE A 472 27.98 -20.85 38.16
N PHE A 473 27.99 -19.52 38.29
CA PHE A 473 29.21 -18.73 38.26
C PHE A 473 30.14 -19.07 39.43
N GLY A 474 29.60 -19.34 40.62
CA GLY A 474 30.36 -19.79 41.79
C GLY A 474 31.02 -21.14 41.57
N ALA A 475 30.31 -22.10 40.97
CA ALA A 475 30.84 -23.43 40.64
C ALA A 475 31.94 -23.35 39.57
N ILE A 476 31.74 -22.53 38.53
CA ILE A 476 32.76 -22.26 37.50
C ILE A 476 34.01 -21.63 38.14
N ALA A 477 33.83 -20.63 39.00
CA ALA A 477 34.94 -19.97 39.70
C ALA A 477 35.73 -20.96 40.57
N LEU A 478 35.05 -21.84 41.31
CA LEU A 478 35.70 -22.90 42.09
C LEU A 478 36.44 -23.90 41.19
N GLY A 479 35.88 -24.24 40.02
CA GLY A 479 36.54 -25.06 39.01
C GLY A 479 37.84 -24.42 38.51
N PHE A 480 37.85 -23.11 38.23
CA PHE A 480 39.05 -22.37 37.85
C PHE A 480 40.10 -22.31 38.98
N VAL A 481 39.66 -22.12 40.22
CA VAL A 481 40.57 -22.13 41.39
C VAL A 481 41.20 -23.51 41.57
N ALA A 482 40.43 -24.58 41.42
CA ALA A 482 40.93 -25.96 41.49
C ALA A 482 41.88 -26.30 40.34
N TYR A 483 41.57 -25.86 39.11
CA TYR A 483 42.43 -26.03 37.94
C TYR A 483 43.76 -25.29 38.11
N ARG A 484 43.73 -24.02 38.58
CA ARG A 484 44.93 -23.22 38.84
C ARG A 484 45.82 -23.83 39.92
N ARG A 485 45.28 -24.53 40.91
CA ARG A 485 46.07 -25.22 41.96
C ARG A 485 46.74 -26.50 41.48
N ARG A 486 46.31 -27.07 40.35
CA ARG A 486 46.87 -28.31 39.77
C ARG A 486 47.96 -28.05 38.71
N LYS A 487 48.04 -26.83 38.18
CA LYS A 487 49.21 -26.32 37.44
C LYS A 487 50.18 -25.69 38.43
#